data_AF-A0A9C7D2B3-F1
#
_entry.id   AF-A0A9C7D2B3-F1
#
_cell.length_a   1.000
_cell.length_b   1.000
_cell.length_c   1.000
_cell.angle_alpha   90.00
_cell.angle_beta   90.00
_cell.angle_gamma   90.00
#
_symmetry.space_group_name_H-M   'P 1'
#
loop_
_entity.id
_entity.type
_entity.pdbx_description
1 polymer ?
#
loop_
_entity_poly.entity_id
_entity_poly.type
_entity_poly.pdbx_seq_one_letter_code
_entity_poly.pdbx_strand_id
1 'polypeptide(L)'
;GRMKPNTLVIGYKKDWCTASSQDIENYVGILHDAFDFEYGLIILRISQGLDISRILQIQELQRKEQEKLALEAAKRDEQEDGKRGIRSLKFLNKAVKYSSNTLAVNAQKDFKISTVHAADFNQHLLEASTQFQKNQGKGTIDVWWLFDDGGLTILIPYLLTTRKKWCGCKLRIFIGGKLDSINEEKRAMAALLGKFRIQCADIKVIGDINMKPSKASWKTFEELIEPYQLHEGSKDPATAEILQKEYPWKITDAELER
;
A
#
# COMPACT_ATOMS: atom_id res chain seq x y z
N GLY A 1 11.95 -0.46 -29.18
CA GLY A 1 12.01 1.00 -29.43
C GLY A 1 12.62 1.72 -28.22
N ARG A 2 12.81 3.05 -28.29
CA ARG A 2 13.38 3.82 -27.15
C ARG A 2 12.42 3.99 -25.97
N MET A 3 11.12 3.83 -26.20
CA MET A 3 10.08 3.79 -25.16
C MET A 3 10.07 2.39 -24.53
N LYS A 4 11.01 2.13 -23.63
CA LYS A 4 11.03 0.91 -22.80
C LYS A 4 10.90 1.29 -21.32
N PRO A 5 10.15 0.54 -20.51
CA PRO A 5 10.13 0.74 -19.07
C PRO A 5 11.52 0.48 -18.48
N ASN A 6 11.88 1.21 -17.43
CA ASN A 6 13.16 1.10 -16.72
C ASN A 6 12.98 0.81 -15.22
N THR A 7 11.75 0.86 -14.72
CA THR A 7 11.43 0.69 -13.31
C THR A 7 10.13 -0.08 -13.18
N LEU A 8 10.15 -1.14 -12.38
CA LEU A 8 8.98 -1.90 -11.96
C LEU A 8 8.47 -1.33 -10.64
N VAL A 9 7.20 -0.91 -10.62
CA VAL A 9 6.53 -0.42 -9.41
C VAL A 9 5.37 -1.36 -9.09
N ILE A 10 5.42 -1.99 -7.91
CA ILE A 10 4.41 -2.95 -7.46
C ILE A 10 3.94 -2.65 -6.04
N GLY A 11 2.77 -3.20 -5.67
CA GLY A 11 2.27 -3.14 -4.31
C GLY A 11 2.91 -4.17 -3.39
N TYR A 12 3.06 -3.86 -2.11
CA TYR A 12 3.45 -4.82 -1.08
C TYR A 12 2.36 -5.88 -0.87
N LYS A 13 2.74 -7.15 -0.90
CA LYS A 13 1.84 -8.27 -0.60
C LYS A 13 1.55 -8.35 0.91
N LYS A 14 0.47 -7.69 1.35
CA LYS A 14 0.10 -7.59 2.78
C LYS A 14 -0.38 -8.92 3.37
N ASP A 15 -0.97 -9.77 2.56
CA ASP A 15 -1.59 -11.05 2.92
C ASP A 15 -0.61 -12.23 2.84
N TRP A 16 0.71 -11.97 2.81
CA TRP A 16 1.73 -13.02 2.64
C TRP A 16 1.63 -14.13 3.68
N CYS A 17 1.26 -13.84 4.94
CA CYS A 17 1.13 -14.89 5.96
C CYS A 17 -0.02 -15.87 5.70
N THR A 18 -1.05 -15.45 4.95
CA THR A 18 -2.27 -16.23 4.67
C THR A 18 -2.35 -16.73 3.23
N ALA A 19 -1.45 -16.27 2.37
CA ALA A 19 -1.41 -16.63 0.97
C ALA A 19 -0.83 -18.04 0.76
N SER A 20 -1.11 -18.63 -0.41
CA SER A 20 -0.50 -19.90 -0.78
C SER A 20 1.01 -19.74 -0.99
N SER A 21 1.79 -20.81 -0.78
CA SER A 21 3.24 -20.79 -1.02
C SER A 21 3.56 -20.38 -2.47
N GLN A 22 2.79 -20.89 -3.44
CA GLN A 22 2.94 -20.55 -4.85
C GLN A 22 2.76 -19.04 -5.13
N ASP A 23 1.80 -18.37 -4.47
CA ASP A 23 1.60 -16.94 -4.66
C ASP A 23 2.78 -16.11 -4.12
N ILE A 24 3.40 -16.57 -3.04
CA ILE A 24 4.58 -15.93 -2.45
C ILE A 24 5.79 -16.15 -3.35
N GLU A 25 6.02 -17.39 -3.81
CA GLU A 25 7.07 -17.72 -4.76
C GLU A 25 6.94 -16.91 -6.05
N ASN A 26 5.73 -16.77 -6.58
CA ASN A 26 5.48 -15.92 -7.75
C ASN A 26 5.80 -14.44 -7.46
N TYR A 27 5.39 -13.92 -6.30
CA TYR A 27 5.66 -12.53 -5.92
C TYR A 27 7.17 -12.27 -5.80
N VAL A 28 7.90 -13.17 -5.14
CA VAL A 28 9.36 -13.10 -4.97
C VAL A 28 10.08 -13.32 -6.30
N GLY A 29 9.60 -14.24 -7.13
CA GLY A 29 10.09 -14.49 -8.49
C GLY A 29 10.04 -13.24 -9.35
N ILE A 30 8.94 -12.47 -9.30
CA ILE A 30 8.84 -11.17 -10.00
C ILE A 30 9.92 -10.19 -9.51
N LEU A 31 10.30 -10.21 -8.22
CA LEU A 31 11.37 -9.36 -7.71
C LEU A 31 12.73 -9.77 -8.28
N HIS A 32 13.01 -11.08 -8.31
CA HIS A 32 14.25 -11.61 -8.88
C HIS A 32 14.35 -11.31 -10.38
N ASP A 33 13.29 -11.58 -11.14
CA ASP A 33 13.22 -11.26 -12.56
C ASP A 33 13.50 -9.77 -12.81
N ALA A 34 12.93 -8.87 -11.99
CA ALA A 34 13.18 -7.44 -12.11
C ALA A 34 14.67 -7.08 -11.97
N PHE A 35 15.37 -7.71 -11.02
CA PHE A 35 16.81 -7.52 -10.85
C PHE A 35 17.63 -8.15 -11.99
N ASP A 36 17.27 -9.35 -12.44
CA ASP A 36 17.93 -10.04 -13.56
C ASP A 36 17.83 -9.25 -14.87
N PHE A 37 16.73 -8.52 -15.06
CA PHE A 37 16.53 -7.63 -16.21
C PHE A 37 17.01 -6.19 -15.97
N GLU A 38 17.73 -5.92 -14.87
CA GLU A 38 18.28 -4.60 -14.52
C GLU A 38 17.23 -3.48 -14.39
N TYR A 39 16.01 -3.82 -13.95
CA TYR A 39 14.99 -2.83 -13.63
C TYR A 39 15.24 -2.23 -12.25
N GLY A 40 14.96 -0.93 -12.11
CA GLY A 40 14.74 -0.35 -10.78
C GLY A 40 13.47 -0.96 -10.16
N LEU A 41 13.50 -1.34 -8.90
CA LEU A 41 12.35 -1.92 -8.21
C LEU A 41 11.82 -0.97 -7.14
N ILE A 42 10.49 -0.73 -7.14
CA ILE A 42 9.81 0.05 -6.12
C ILE A 42 8.63 -0.76 -5.58
N ILE A 43 8.60 -0.97 -4.26
CA ILE A 43 7.49 -1.63 -3.57
C ILE A 43 6.72 -0.58 -2.75
N LEU A 44 5.45 -0.33 -3.12
CA LEU A 44 4.56 0.58 -2.41
C LEU A 44 3.78 -0.16 -1.32
N ARG A 45 3.89 0.29 -0.07
CA ARG A 45 3.09 -0.21 1.07
C ARG A 45 2.23 0.89 1.67
N ILE A 46 0.95 0.60 1.86
CA ILE A 46 0.01 1.44 2.61
C ILE A 46 -0.53 0.59 3.78
N SER A 47 -0.74 1.20 4.95
CA SER A 47 -1.22 0.50 6.17
C SER A 47 -2.50 -0.30 5.94
N GLN A 48 -3.44 0.26 5.19
CA GLN A 48 -4.75 -0.35 4.93
C GLN A 48 -4.63 -1.49 3.90
N GLY A 49 -3.73 -1.36 2.93
CA GLY A 49 -3.60 -2.23 1.75
C GLY A 49 -3.86 -1.45 0.47
N LEU A 50 -3.75 -2.13 -0.68
CA LEU A 50 -4.00 -1.55 -2.01
C LEU A 50 -5.18 -2.22 -2.73
N ASP A 51 -5.63 -3.38 -2.27
CA ASP A 51 -6.71 -4.13 -2.93
C ASP A 51 -8.09 -3.56 -2.59
N ILE A 52 -8.71 -2.86 -3.54
CA ILE A 52 -10.06 -2.31 -3.44
C ILE A 52 -11.12 -3.17 -4.17
N SER A 53 -10.77 -4.37 -4.65
CA SER A 53 -11.63 -5.17 -5.53
C SER A 53 -12.99 -5.48 -4.91
N ARG A 54 -13.01 -5.87 -3.63
CA ARG A 54 -14.25 -6.15 -2.89
C ARG A 54 -15.13 -4.91 -2.75
N ILE A 55 -14.53 -3.75 -2.54
CA ILE A 55 -15.27 -2.48 -2.39
C ILE A 55 -15.91 -2.09 -3.71
N LEU A 56 -15.17 -2.20 -4.82
CA LEU A 56 -15.68 -1.90 -6.15
C LEU A 56 -16.87 -2.80 -6.51
N GLN A 57 -16.80 -4.10 -6.17
CA GLN A 57 -17.90 -5.04 -6.38
C GLN A 57 -19.16 -4.64 -5.58
N ILE A 58 -19.00 -4.30 -4.29
CA ILE A 58 -20.12 -3.87 -3.44
C ILE A 58 -20.75 -2.57 -3.97
N GLN A 59 -19.95 -1.60 -4.37
CA GLN A 59 -20.44 -0.34 -4.95
C GLN A 59 -21.19 -0.56 -6.26
N GLU A 60 -20.73 -1.49 -7.10
CA GLU A 60 -21.42 -1.83 -8.34
C GLU A 60 -22.78 -2.48 -8.09
N LEU A 61 -22.86 -3.39 -7.10
CA LEU A 61 -24.13 -4.02 -6.70
C LEU A 61 -25.12 -2.99 -6.15
N GLN A 62 -24.66 -2.09 -5.26
CA GLN A 62 -25.48 -1.00 -4.72
C GLN A 62 -25.99 -0.07 -5.82
N ARG A 63 -25.15 0.26 -6.81
CA ARG A 63 -25.55 1.08 -7.96
C ARG A 63 -26.66 0.41 -8.77
N LYS A 64 -26.52 -0.88 -9.07
CA LYS A 64 -27.55 -1.65 -9.79
C LYS A 64 -28.87 -1.71 -9.02
N GLU A 65 -28.81 -1.83 -7.70
CA GLU A 65 -30.00 -1.83 -6.85
C GLU A 65 -30.71 -0.45 -6.88
N GLN A 66 -29.96 0.64 -6.78
CA GLN A 66 -30.51 2.00 -6.90
C GLN A 66 -31.13 2.26 -8.27
N GLU A 67 -30.46 1.84 -9.35
CA GLU A 67 -30.98 1.94 -10.72
C GLU A 67 -32.28 1.15 -10.89
N LYS A 68 -32.35 -0.06 -10.32
CA LYS A 68 -33.56 -0.89 -10.34
C LYS A 68 -34.71 -0.21 -9.60
N LEU A 69 -34.46 0.34 -8.41
CA LEU A 69 -35.46 1.06 -7.62
C LEU A 69 -35.96 2.33 -8.33
N ALA A 70 -35.06 3.09 -8.97
CA ALA A 70 -35.43 4.27 -9.74
C ALA A 70 -36.29 3.91 -10.97
N LEU A 71 -35.97 2.80 -11.64
CA LEU A 71 -36.77 2.29 -12.76
C LEU A 71 -38.15 1.80 -12.30
N GLU A 72 -38.24 1.12 -11.16
CA GLU A 72 -39.52 0.70 -10.57
C GLU A 72 -40.38 1.89 -10.15
N ALA A 73 -39.78 2.94 -9.58
CA ALA A 73 -40.47 4.18 -9.26
C ALA A 73 -40.99 4.89 -10.53
N ALA A 74 -40.17 5.00 -11.57
CA ALA A 74 -40.58 5.58 -12.85
C ALA A 74 -41.75 4.79 -13.49
N LYS A 75 -41.73 3.46 -13.42
CA LYS A 75 -42.84 2.61 -13.91
C LYS A 75 -44.14 2.80 -13.13
N ARG A 76 -44.07 3.02 -11.81
CA ARG A 76 -45.26 3.31 -10.99
C ARG A 76 -45.86 4.67 -11.34
N ASP A 77 -45.01 5.68 -11.54
CA ASP A 77 -45.45 7.03 -11.91
C ASP A 77 -46.11 7.05 -13.32
N GLU A 78 -45.61 6.26 -14.28
CA GLU A 78 -46.24 6.11 -15.60
C GLU A 78 -47.62 5.44 -15.54
N GLN A 79 -47.88 4.61 -14.52
CA GLN A 79 -49.13 3.88 -14.36
C GLN A 79 -50.23 4.74 -13.68
N GLU A 80 -49.84 5.74 -12.88
CA GLU A 80 -50.77 6.71 -12.29
C GLU A 80 -51.13 7.87 -13.25
N ASP A 81 -50.25 8.26 -14.18
CA ASP A 81 -50.48 9.40 -15.10
C ASP A 81 -51.26 9.04 -16.39
N GLY A 82 -51.84 7.84 -16.47
CA GLY A 82 -52.74 7.38 -17.54
C GLY A 82 -54.06 8.18 -17.70
N LYS A 83 -54.22 9.28 -16.94
CA LYS A 83 -55.35 10.22 -17.05
C LYS A 83 -54.92 11.68 -16.87
N ARG A 84 -53.98 12.20 -17.67
CA ARG A 84 -54.00 13.60 -18.14
C ARG A 84 -52.87 13.85 -19.15
N GLY A 85 -53.27 14.23 -20.37
CA GLY A 85 -52.35 14.58 -21.43
C GLY A 85 -51.41 15.73 -21.09
N ILE A 86 -50.22 15.63 -21.67
CA ILE A 86 -49.29 16.71 -22.06
C ILE A 86 -48.96 17.71 -20.94
N ARG A 87 -48.10 17.28 -20.00
CA ARG A 87 -47.15 18.10 -19.23
C ARG A 87 -46.13 17.09 -18.71
N SER A 88 -44.83 17.18 -18.90
CA SER A 88 -44.02 18.37 -18.92
C SER A 88 -42.57 17.93 -19.07
N LEU A 89 -41.75 18.71 -19.77
CA LEU A 89 -40.28 18.69 -19.75
C LEU A 89 -39.69 19.02 -18.35
N LYS A 90 -40.37 18.64 -17.25
CA LYS A 90 -39.95 18.75 -15.85
C LYS A 90 -39.24 17.49 -15.33
N PHE A 91 -39.28 16.38 -16.06
CA PHE A 91 -38.72 15.10 -15.62
C PHE A 91 -37.19 15.04 -15.68
N LEU A 92 -36.55 15.73 -16.63
CA LEU A 92 -35.08 15.73 -16.75
C LEU A 92 -34.37 16.51 -15.63
N ASN A 93 -35.01 17.56 -15.09
CA ASN A 93 -34.41 18.38 -14.03
C ASN A 93 -34.59 17.79 -12.62
N LYS A 94 -35.44 16.76 -12.44
CA LYS A 94 -35.69 16.15 -11.12
C LYS A 94 -34.78 14.96 -10.82
N ALA A 95 -34.29 14.25 -11.85
CA ALA A 95 -33.28 13.21 -11.71
C ALA A 95 -31.92 13.77 -11.22
N VAL A 96 -31.59 15.02 -11.56
CA VAL A 96 -30.35 15.70 -11.14
C VAL A 96 -30.40 16.15 -9.68
N LYS A 97 -31.58 16.36 -9.08
CA LYS A 97 -31.73 16.81 -7.68
C LYS A 97 -31.68 15.70 -6.63
N TYR A 98 -31.75 14.43 -7.03
CA TYR A 98 -31.60 13.30 -6.09
C TYR A 98 -30.14 13.01 -5.71
N SER A 99 -29.17 13.70 -6.33
CA SER A 99 -27.74 13.54 -6.05
C SER A 99 -27.22 14.39 -4.87
N SER A 100 -28.08 15.10 -4.13
CA SER A 100 -27.61 16.09 -3.13
C SER A 100 -28.13 15.88 -1.70
N ASN A 101 -29.00 14.91 -1.42
CA ASN A 101 -29.49 14.70 -0.05
C ASN A 101 -29.81 13.22 0.20
N THR A 102 -28.85 12.47 0.75
CA THR A 102 -29.09 11.35 1.69
C THR A 102 -27.76 10.92 2.35
N LEU A 103 -27.23 11.78 3.21
CA LEU A 103 -26.56 11.34 4.43
C LEU A 103 -27.67 11.13 5.48
N ALA A 104 -28.33 9.98 5.45
CA ALA A 104 -29.19 9.53 6.54
C ALA A 104 -29.31 8.02 6.50
N VAL A 105 -28.43 7.39 7.28
CA VAL A 105 -28.44 6.00 7.67
C VAL A 105 -29.83 5.63 8.20
N ASN A 106 -30.42 4.57 7.67
CA ASN A 106 -31.21 3.59 8.42
C ASN A 106 -31.60 2.42 7.51
N ALA A 107 -30.80 1.37 7.52
CA ALA A 107 -31.21 0.04 7.07
C ALA A 107 -31.22 -0.87 8.30
N GLN A 108 -32.39 -1.44 8.58
CA GLN A 108 -32.67 -2.24 9.76
C GLN A 108 -31.87 -3.55 9.77
N LYS A 109 -31.29 -3.81 10.95
CA LYS A 109 -31.20 -5.08 11.68
C LYS A 109 -31.63 -6.33 10.91
N ASP A 110 -30.64 -7.16 10.56
CA ASP A 110 -30.45 -8.50 11.17
C ASP A 110 -29.25 -9.24 10.52
N PHE A 111 -28.02 -8.88 10.94
CA PHE A 111 -26.84 -9.75 10.87
C PHE A 111 -25.82 -9.26 11.90
N LYS A 112 -25.81 -9.86 13.08
CA LYS A 112 -25.12 -9.34 14.27
C LYS A 112 -23.62 -9.66 14.28
N ILE A 113 -22.82 -8.59 14.31
CA ILE A 113 -21.54 -8.39 15.04
C ILE A 113 -20.22 -8.39 14.23
N SER A 114 -20.12 -8.95 13.02
CA SER A 114 -18.88 -8.83 12.21
C SER A 114 -18.86 -7.69 11.18
N THR A 115 -20.02 -7.08 10.90
CA THR A 115 -20.22 -6.18 9.74
C THR A 115 -19.85 -4.72 9.99
N VAL A 116 -19.87 -4.25 11.24
CA VAL A 116 -19.51 -2.86 11.57
C VAL A 116 -18.02 -2.63 11.34
N HIS A 117 -17.17 -3.51 11.86
CA HIS A 117 -15.72 -3.45 11.60
C HIS A 117 -15.36 -3.63 10.13
N ALA A 118 -16.09 -4.48 9.39
CA ALA A 118 -15.85 -4.67 7.97
C ALA A 118 -16.24 -3.43 7.15
N ALA A 119 -17.36 -2.77 7.48
CA ALA A 119 -17.80 -1.54 6.83
C ALA A 119 -16.82 -0.38 7.10
N ASP A 120 -16.40 -0.21 8.35
CA ASP A 120 -15.43 0.83 8.75
C ASP A 120 -14.05 0.58 8.10
N PHE A 121 -13.61 -0.68 8.07
CA PHE A 121 -12.35 -1.07 7.41
C PHE A 121 -12.38 -0.80 5.90
N ASN A 122 -13.49 -1.12 5.24
CA ASN A 122 -13.68 -0.86 3.82
C ASN A 122 -13.69 0.65 3.51
N GLN A 123 -14.32 1.45 4.36
CA GLN A 123 -14.33 2.90 4.22
C GLN A 123 -12.92 3.50 4.34
N HIS A 124 -12.17 3.08 5.37
CA HIS A 124 -10.78 3.52 5.55
C HIS A 124 -9.86 3.12 4.38
N LEU A 125 -10.07 1.94 3.80
CA LEU A 125 -9.32 1.48 2.63
C LEU A 125 -9.63 2.30 1.38
N LEU A 126 -10.90 2.67 1.15
CA LEU A 126 -11.29 3.52 0.04
C LEU A 126 -10.72 4.94 0.19
N GLU A 127 -10.77 5.50 1.39
CA GLU A 127 -10.17 6.79 1.68
C GLU A 127 -8.65 6.77 1.48
N ALA A 128 -7.97 5.72 1.99
CA ALA A 128 -6.54 5.53 1.79
C ALA A 128 -6.17 5.37 0.31
N SER A 129 -7.01 4.71 -0.50
CA SER A 129 -6.76 4.52 -1.93
C SER A 129 -6.75 5.84 -2.72
N THR A 130 -7.54 6.83 -2.26
CA THR A 130 -7.65 8.16 -2.89
C THR A 130 -6.85 9.24 -2.18
N GLN A 131 -6.12 8.91 -1.09
CA GLN A 131 -5.46 9.90 -0.25
C GLN A 131 -4.45 10.76 -1.01
N PHE A 132 -3.73 10.19 -1.98
CA PHE A 132 -2.73 10.88 -2.79
C PHE A 132 -3.32 11.64 -4.00
N GLN A 133 -4.63 11.51 -4.24
CA GLN A 133 -5.31 12.32 -5.25
C GLN A 133 -5.55 13.75 -4.77
N LYS A 134 -5.65 13.95 -3.44
CA LYS A 134 -5.88 15.25 -2.79
C LYS A 134 -4.55 15.99 -2.58
N ASN A 135 -4.62 17.29 -2.29
CA ASN A 135 -3.45 18.06 -1.87
C ASN A 135 -3.02 17.60 -0.47
N GLN A 136 -1.73 17.34 -0.29
CA GLN A 136 -1.18 16.83 0.97
C GLN A 136 -0.95 17.94 2.01
N GLY A 137 -0.97 19.20 1.59
CA GLY A 137 -0.78 20.34 2.47
C GLY A 137 0.65 20.44 3.01
N LYS A 138 0.78 20.87 4.27
CA LYS A 138 2.08 20.97 4.96
C LYS A 138 2.39 19.62 5.62
N GLY A 139 3.51 19.02 5.25
CA GLY A 139 3.95 17.73 5.79
C GLY A 139 5.44 17.52 5.65
N THR A 140 5.90 16.30 5.90
CA THR A 140 7.30 15.89 5.71
C THR A 140 7.39 14.64 4.85
N ILE A 141 8.36 14.59 3.95
CA ILE A 141 8.75 13.38 3.22
C ILE A 141 10.10 12.98 3.80
N ASP A 142 10.14 11.84 4.46
CA ASP A 142 11.33 11.32 5.11
C ASP A 142 11.94 10.21 4.25
N VAL A 143 13.22 10.38 3.91
CA VAL A 143 13.94 9.46 3.03
C VAL A 143 15.06 8.82 3.83
N TRP A 144 15.05 7.48 3.89
CA TRP A 144 16.10 6.70 4.54
C TRP A 144 17.08 6.22 3.47
N TRP A 145 18.16 6.97 3.28
CA TRP A 145 19.22 6.64 2.33
C TRP A 145 20.32 5.86 3.03
N LEU A 146 20.16 4.54 3.07
CA LEU A 146 21.04 3.61 3.81
C LEU A 146 22.05 2.90 2.91
N PHE A 147 21.81 2.90 1.60
CA PHE A 147 22.66 2.28 0.60
C PHE A 147 22.74 3.18 -0.64
N ASP A 148 23.87 3.11 -1.34
CA ASP A 148 24.01 3.77 -2.64
C ASP A 148 23.27 2.96 -3.71
N ASP A 149 22.12 3.47 -4.13
CA ASP A 149 21.18 2.83 -5.06
C ASP A 149 21.18 3.51 -6.44
N GLY A 150 22.25 4.23 -6.78
CA GLY A 150 22.31 5.02 -8.01
C GLY A 150 21.42 6.26 -8.00
N GLY A 151 20.88 6.63 -6.82
CA GLY A 151 20.15 7.88 -6.60
C GLY A 151 18.65 7.81 -6.88
N LEU A 152 18.09 6.64 -7.21
CA LEU A 152 16.66 6.47 -7.45
C LEU A 152 15.85 6.87 -6.20
N THR A 153 16.29 6.45 -5.02
CA THR A 153 15.68 6.73 -3.70
C THR A 153 15.64 8.22 -3.38
N ILE A 154 16.55 9.03 -3.92
CA ILE A 154 16.58 10.49 -3.73
C ILE A 154 15.81 11.20 -4.85
N LEU A 155 15.86 10.67 -6.06
CA LEU A 155 15.18 11.25 -7.23
C LEU A 155 13.65 11.22 -7.08
N ILE A 156 13.08 10.10 -6.64
CA ILE A 156 11.63 9.94 -6.46
C ILE A 156 11.04 11.03 -5.54
N PRO A 157 11.51 11.21 -4.29
CA PRO A 157 10.96 12.21 -3.39
C PRO A 157 11.21 13.64 -3.89
N TYR A 158 12.35 13.90 -4.54
CA TYR A 158 12.56 15.18 -5.22
C TYR A 158 11.47 15.44 -6.27
N LEU A 159 11.23 14.49 -7.18
CA LEU A 159 10.17 14.62 -8.18
C LEU A 159 8.80 14.84 -7.55
N LEU A 160 8.49 14.19 -6.42
CA LEU A 160 7.26 14.43 -5.67
C LEU A 160 7.16 15.88 -5.21
N THR A 161 8.20 16.43 -4.56
CA THR A 161 8.20 17.81 -4.05
C THR A 161 8.01 18.88 -5.14
N THR A 162 8.36 18.59 -6.40
CA THR A 162 8.10 19.50 -7.53
C THR A 162 6.61 19.61 -7.90
N ARG A 163 5.76 18.68 -7.44
CA ARG A 163 4.34 18.61 -7.80
C ARG A 163 3.48 19.45 -6.86
N LYS A 164 2.43 20.08 -7.41
CA LYS A 164 1.47 20.93 -6.66
C LYS A 164 0.88 20.26 -5.43
N LYS A 165 0.65 18.95 -5.47
CA LYS A 165 0.06 18.20 -4.34
C LYS A 165 1.00 18.08 -3.14
N TRP A 166 2.30 18.17 -3.36
CA TRP A 166 3.37 17.91 -2.38
C TRP A 166 4.30 19.11 -2.18
N CYS A 167 4.03 20.25 -2.82
CA CYS A 167 4.92 21.42 -2.74
C CYS A 167 5.01 22.03 -1.33
N GLY A 168 4.05 21.73 -0.45
CA GLY A 168 4.08 22.11 0.96
C GLY A 168 4.85 21.13 1.86
N CYS A 169 5.33 20.01 1.31
CA CYS A 169 6.04 18.99 2.08
C CYS A 169 7.54 19.30 2.16
N LYS A 170 8.12 19.16 3.36
CA LYS A 170 9.55 19.31 3.60
C LYS A 170 10.26 17.97 3.42
N LEU A 171 11.31 17.95 2.60
CA LEU A 171 12.15 16.76 2.42
C LEU A 171 13.18 16.65 3.56
N ARG A 172 13.20 15.55 4.29
CA ARG A 172 14.24 15.23 5.28
C ARG A 172 14.95 13.94 4.88
N ILE A 173 16.27 13.91 5.03
CA ILE A 173 17.08 12.77 4.64
C ILE A 173 17.77 12.20 5.86
N PHE A 174 17.64 10.89 6.04
CA PHE A 174 18.26 10.10 7.09
C PHE A 174 19.31 9.21 6.44
N ILE A 175 20.55 9.30 6.91
CA ILE A 175 21.68 8.51 6.41
C ILE A 175 22.26 7.66 7.53
N GLY A 176 22.77 6.48 7.19
CA GLY A 176 23.55 5.68 8.12
C GLY A 176 25.00 6.10 8.15
N GLY A 177 25.61 6.10 9.33
CA GLY A 177 27.06 6.21 9.45
C GLY A 177 27.53 6.26 10.89
N LYS A 178 28.71 6.85 11.16
CA LYS A 178 29.31 6.78 12.51
C LYS A 178 29.00 8.02 13.33
N LEU A 179 28.81 7.83 14.63
CA LEU A 179 28.55 8.94 15.56
C LEU A 179 29.71 9.95 15.63
N ASP A 180 30.94 9.47 15.42
CA ASP A 180 32.14 10.33 15.46
C ASP A 180 32.28 11.21 14.21
N SER A 181 31.67 10.82 13.09
CA SER A 181 31.78 11.50 11.78
C SER A 181 30.48 12.17 11.31
N ILE A 182 29.50 12.39 12.21
CA ILE A 182 28.18 12.96 11.87
C ILE A 182 28.30 14.24 11.02
N ASN A 183 29.19 15.16 11.42
CA ASN A 183 29.35 16.44 10.73
C ASN A 183 29.95 16.28 9.32
N GLU A 184 30.87 15.33 9.17
CA GLU A 184 31.53 15.04 7.90
C GLU A 184 30.55 14.39 6.93
N GLU A 185 29.83 13.36 7.37
CA GLU A 185 28.82 12.66 6.57
C GLU A 185 27.67 13.59 6.17
N LYS A 186 27.21 14.45 7.11
CA LYS A 186 26.20 15.48 6.81
C LYS A 186 26.69 16.46 5.74
N ARG A 187 27.96 16.88 5.79
CA ARG A 187 28.55 17.79 4.80
C ARG A 187 28.72 17.10 3.45
N ALA A 188 29.20 15.85 3.43
CA ALA A 188 29.34 15.06 2.22
C ALA A 188 27.98 14.88 1.53
N MET A 189 26.95 14.54 2.30
CA MET A 189 25.59 14.39 1.79
C MET A 189 25.01 15.71 1.27
N ALA A 190 25.21 16.82 2.00
CA ALA A 190 24.81 18.14 1.54
C ALA A 190 25.50 18.55 0.23
N ALA A 191 26.79 18.25 0.08
CA ALA A 191 27.54 18.52 -1.14
C ALA A 191 27.01 17.68 -2.32
N LEU A 192 26.68 16.41 -2.10
CA LEU A 192 26.07 15.54 -3.10
C LEU A 192 24.72 16.10 -3.57
N LEU A 193 23.82 16.41 -2.64
CA LEU A 193 22.50 16.99 -2.94
C LEU A 193 22.62 18.35 -3.65
N GLY A 194 23.64 19.14 -3.30
CA GLY A 194 23.97 20.38 -3.99
C GLY A 194 24.27 20.19 -5.48
N LYS A 195 25.00 19.12 -5.85
CA LYS A 195 25.25 18.78 -7.27
C LYS A 195 23.96 18.48 -8.03
N PHE A 196 23.00 17.83 -7.37
CA PHE A 196 21.69 17.52 -7.92
C PHE A 196 20.68 18.67 -7.82
N ARG A 197 21.06 19.80 -7.19
CA ARG A 197 20.18 20.95 -6.90
C ARG A 197 18.93 20.56 -6.10
N ILE A 198 19.04 19.53 -5.27
CA ILE A 198 17.96 19.04 -4.43
C ILE A 198 18.01 19.76 -3.09
N GLN A 199 16.95 20.48 -2.75
CA GLN A 199 16.83 21.17 -1.46
C GLN A 199 16.16 20.25 -0.45
N CYS A 200 16.86 19.94 0.63
CA CYS A 200 16.30 19.26 1.80
C CYS A 200 16.21 20.22 2.99
N ALA A 201 15.20 20.04 3.83
CA ALA A 201 15.02 20.82 5.05
C ALA A 201 15.99 20.40 6.16
N ASP A 202 16.35 19.11 6.23
CA ASP A 202 17.29 18.59 7.22
C ASP A 202 17.94 17.28 6.75
N ILE A 203 19.16 17.05 7.23
CA ILE A 203 19.93 15.82 7.04
C ILE A 203 20.31 15.29 8.43
N LYS A 204 19.91 14.05 8.71
CA LYS A 204 20.13 13.37 9.99
C LYS A 204 21.00 12.14 9.78
N VAL A 205 22.03 12.01 10.61
CA VAL A 205 22.92 10.84 10.62
C VAL A 205 22.49 9.92 11.76
N ILE A 206 22.29 8.65 11.44
CA ILE A 206 21.86 7.61 12.37
C ILE A 206 23.03 6.65 12.58
N GLY A 207 23.49 6.55 13.83
CA GLY A 207 24.71 5.83 14.19
C GLY A 207 24.50 4.42 14.75
N ASP A 208 23.27 4.07 15.08
CA ASP A 208 22.88 2.86 15.79
C ASP A 208 22.26 1.79 14.87
N ILE A 209 22.33 1.96 13.55
CA ILE A 209 21.71 1.04 12.57
C ILE A 209 22.25 -0.39 12.71
N ASN A 210 23.55 -0.53 13.02
CA ASN A 210 24.22 -1.82 13.17
C ASN A 210 24.21 -2.35 14.61
N MET A 211 23.51 -1.68 15.53
CA MET A 211 23.36 -2.19 16.90
C MET A 211 22.39 -3.36 16.93
N LYS A 212 22.61 -4.28 17.87
CA LYS A 212 21.70 -5.41 18.06
C LYS A 212 20.29 -4.91 18.35
N PRO A 213 19.26 -5.52 17.75
CA PRO A 213 17.88 -5.14 18.00
C PRO A 213 17.50 -5.37 19.47
N SER A 214 16.45 -4.67 19.91
CA SER A 214 15.91 -4.88 21.26
C SER A 214 15.37 -6.30 21.42
N LYS A 215 15.44 -6.86 22.65
CA LYS A 215 14.90 -8.20 22.94
C LYS A 215 13.42 -8.34 22.57
N ALA A 216 12.64 -7.27 22.76
CA ALA A 216 11.22 -7.27 22.41
C ALA A 216 11.01 -7.36 20.89
N SER A 217 11.73 -6.55 20.12
CA SER A 217 11.67 -6.59 18.65
C SER A 217 12.11 -7.94 18.08
N TRP A 218 13.18 -8.50 18.67
CA TRP A 218 13.68 -9.82 18.28
C TRP A 218 12.64 -10.92 18.56
N LYS A 219 12.01 -10.90 19.74
CA LYS A 219 10.93 -11.83 20.08
C LYS A 219 9.75 -11.74 19.10
N THR A 220 9.33 -10.53 18.73
CA THR A 220 8.25 -10.35 17.73
C THR A 220 8.64 -10.91 16.36
N PHE A 221 9.92 -10.80 15.97
CA PHE A 221 10.41 -11.42 14.74
C PHE A 221 10.38 -12.95 14.82
N GLU A 222 10.88 -13.54 15.91
CA GLU A 222 10.84 -15.00 16.14
C GLU A 222 9.40 -15.54 16.09
N GLU A 223 8.46 -14.88 16.78
CA GLU A 223 7.03 -15.22 16.76
C GLU A 223 6.43 -15.09 15.33
N LEU A 224 6.93 -14.18 14.49
CA LEU A 224 6.46 -13.99 13.12
C LEU A 224 6.92 -15.11 12.19
N ILE A 225 8.16 -15.59 12.35
CA ILE A 225 8.75 -16.59 11.45
C ILE A 225 8.53 -18.03 11.93
N GLU A 226 8.10 -18.25 13.17
CA GLU A 226 7.86 -19.58 13.78
C GLU A 226 7.14 -20.57 12.83
N PRO A 227 6.01 -20.23 12.16
CA PRO A 227 5.29 -21.18 11.32
C PRO A 227 6.08 -21.66 10.09
N TYR A 228 7.11 -20.90 9.71
CA TYR A 228 7.91 -21.10 8.51
C TYR A 228 9.25 -21.79 8.81
N GLN A 229 9.57 -22.10 10.08
CA GLN A 229 10.80 -22.80 10.45
C GLN A 229 10.69 -24.31 10.28
N LEU A 230 11.80 -24.96 9.90
CA LEU A 230 11.88 -26.42 9.73
C LEU A 230 12.23 -27.15 11.04
N HIS A 231 12.95 -26.47 11.95
CA HIS A 231 13.49 -27.00 13.22
C HIS A 231 14.32 -28.27 13.02
N GLU A 232 15.35 -28.19 12.17
CA GLU A 232 16.19 -29.33 11.79
C GLU A 232 16.92 -29.93 12.99
N GLY A 233 17.47 -29.08 13.86
CA GLY A 233 18.22 -29.52 15.05
C GLY A 233 17.41 -30.29 16.09
N SER A 234 16.07 -30.28 15.98
CA SER A 234 15.17 -31.03 16.86
C SER A 234 14.77 -32.41 16.31
N LYS A 235 15.15 -32.74 15.07
CA LYS A 235 14.71 -33.93 14.33
C LYS A 235 15.89 -34.81 13.92
N ASP A 236 15.60 -36.07 13.61
CA ASP A 236 16.59 -36.98 13.03
C ASP A 236 17.04 -36.49 11.64
N PRO A 237 18.32 -36.63 11.28
CA PRO A 237 18.88 -36.05 10.04
C PRO A 237 18.22 -36.58 8.77
N ALA A 238 17.81 -37.85 8.75
CA ALA A 238 17.09 -38.44 7.61
C ALA A 238 15.69 -37.84 7.43
N THR A 239 15.00 -37.56 8.54
CA THR A 239 13.67 -36.92 8.53
C THR A 239 13.77 -35.45 8.15
N ALA A 240 14.81 -34.75 8.63
CA ALA A 240 15.07 -33.37 8.26
C ALA A 240 15.27 -33.22 6.74
N GLU A 241 16.07 -34.10 6.12
CA GLU A 241 16.32 -34.07 4.67
C GLU A 241 15.03 -34.33 3.84
N ILE A 242 14.15 -35.21 4.31
CA ILE A 242 12.85 -35.45 3.65
C ILE A 242 11.96 -34.20 3.74
N LEU A 243 11.86 -33.61 4.94
CA LEU A 243 11.05 -32.41 5.14
C LEU A 243 11.58 -31.19 4.38
N GLN A 244 12.91 -31.08 4.22
CA GLN A 244 13.52 -30.02 3.42
C GLN A 244 13.18 -30.18 1.93
N LYS A 245 13.15 -31.43 1.42
CA LYS A 245 12.71 -31.71 0.04
C LYS A 245 11.22 -31.47 -0.17
N GLU A 246 10.40 -31.77 0.85
CA GLU A 246 8.95 -31.57 0.81
C GLU A 246 8.55 -30.09 0.94
N TYR A 247 9.29 -29.33 1.76
CA TYR A 247 9.02 -27.92 2.06
C TYR A 247 10.28 -27.05 1.87
N PRO A 248 10.76 -26.87 0.63
CA PRO A 248 11.99 -26.13 0.34
C PRO A 248 11.91 -24.63 0.68
N TRP A 249 10.69 -24.10 0.87
CA TRP A 249 10.42 -22.72 1.25
C TRP A 249 10.49 -22.46 2.76
N LYS A 250 10.66 -23.50 3.58
CA LYS A 250 10.83 -23.34 5.04
C LYS A 250 12.26 -22.96 5.38
N ILE A 251 12.38 -22.12 6.40
CA ILE A 251 13.64 -21.58 6.90
C ILE A 251 14.38 -22.68 7.66
N THR A 252 15.63 -22.91 7.27
CA THR A 252 16.55 -23.82 7.94
C THR A 252 17.22 -23.13 9.14
N ASP A 253 17.64 -23.90 10.13
CA ASP A 253 18.28 -23.34 11.33
C ASP A 253 19.60 -22.64 10.94
N ALA A 254 20.31 -23.15 9.93
CA ALA A 254 21.53 -22.55 9.38
C ALA A 254 21.30 -21.20 8.67
N GLU A 255 20.13 -20.98 8.06
CA GLU A 255 19.77 -19.69 7.45
C GLU A 255 19.43 -18.64 8.50
N LEU A 256 18.89 -19.05 9.65
CA LEU A 256 18.53 -18.14 10.74
C LEU A 256 19.76 -17.65 11.54
N GLU A 257 20.82 -18.45 11.59
CA GLU A 257 22.06 -18.12 12.30
C GLU A 257 23.04 -17.21 11.51
N ARG A 258 22.73 -16.89 10.24
CA ARG A 258 23.54 -16.01 9.38
C ARG A 258 23.34 -14.52 9.69
#